data_AF-A0A955DEC9-F1
#
_entry.id   AF-A0A955DEC9-F1
#
_cell.length_a   1.000
_cell.length_b   1.000
_cell.length_c   1.000
_cell.angle_alpha   90.00
_cell.angle_beta   90.00
_cell.angle_gamma   90.00
#
_symmetry.space_group_name_H-M   'P 1'
#
loop_
_entity.id
_entity.type
_entity.pdbx_description
1 polymer ?
#
loop_
_entity_poly.entity_id
_entity_poly.type
_entity_poly.pdbx_seq_one_letter_code
_entity_poly.pdbx_strand_id
1 'polypeptide(L)'
;MSATNARFFDRHHLLLRRLHSLSGIVPIGAFLLMHLTTNSSIVWGRVTGHSGAEVFQHEVNFIHSLPALFLIEVFGLWLPIAFHAALGIVYATSGRSNVSRYGYGANWRYTLQRLSGYVGVLFIFYHVATLRWSWDWLPLAGIFDADHAASTTAIALRGGVEDITWRAFVVGGFYLVCVSMLVFHFVNGLWTAAITWGLTVSTTAQKRWGAVCAAVGVGLFIAGVLAVLGFLTLDLNEARRHESRLAGTPHMIVAPPSDVTLPAPRRDD
;
A
#
# COMPACT_ATOMS: atom_id res chain seq x y z
N MET A 1 20.83 -20.03 17.26
CA MET A 1 19.56 -20.76 17.50
C MET A 1 19.86 -21.92 18.44
N SER A 2 19.14 -22.10 19.55
CA SER A 2 19.36 -23.23 20.47
C SER A 2 18.98 -24.56 19.81
N ALA A 3 19.64 -25.67 20.18
CA ALA A 3 19.36 -27.02 19.64
C ALA A 3 17.90 -27.44 19.81
N THR A 4 17.24 -27.02 20.90
CA THR A 4 15.81 -27.25 21.15
C THR A 4 14.92 -26.53 20.13
N ASN A 5 15.28 -25.30 19.75
CA ASN A 5 14.53 -24.51 18.77
C ASN A 5 14.65 -25.12 17.38
N ALA A 6 15.85 -25.59 16.99
CA ALA A 6 16.05 -26.28 15.72
C ALA A 6 15.13 -27.52 15.61
N ARG A 7 15.07 -28.33 16.68
CA ARG A 7 14.22 -29.52 16.74
C ARG A 7 12.72 -29.22 16.60
N PHE A 8 12.24 -28.07 17.10
CA PHE A 8 10.85 -27.64 16.94
C PHE A 8 10.52 -27.29 15.48
N PHE A 9 11.35 -26.44 14.85
CA PHE A 9 11.13 -26.02 13.46
C PHE A 9 11.19 -27.20 12.49
N ASP A 10 12.07 -28.17 12.73
CA ASP A 10 12.17 -29.37 11.89
C ASP A 10 10.93 -30.26 12.05
N ARG A 11 10.47 -30.50 13.30
CA ARG A 11 9.27 -31.32 13.57
C ARG A 11 8.01 -30.71 12.97
N HIS A 12 7.87 -29.39 13.03
CA HIS A 12 6.67 -28.69 12.58
C HIS A 12 6.85 -28.00 11.21
N HIS A 13 7.91 -28.34 10.46
CA HIS A 13 8.30 -27.65 9.23
C HIS A 13 7.14 -27.54 8.24
N LEU A 14 6.44 -28.64 7.96
CA LEU A 14 5.33 -28.64 6.99
C LEU A 14 4.19 -27.74 7.44
N LEU A 15 3.79 -27.80 8.72
CA LEU A 15 2.72 -26.97 9.26
C LEU A 15 3.09 -25.49 9.19
N LEU A 16 4.30 -25.11 9.60
CA LEU A 16 4.76 -23.72 9.58
C LEU A 16 4.83 -23.17 8.14
N ARG A 17 5.28 -23.98 7.17
CA ARG A 17 5.26 -23.61 5.75
C ARG A 17 3.84 -23.36 5.24
N ARG A 18 2.88 -24.20 5.64
CA ARG A 18 1.47 -24.06 5.27
C ARG A 18 0.85 -22.81 5.90
N LEU A 19 1.03 -22.60 7.19
CA LEU A 19 0.52 -21.41 7.88
C LEU A 19 1.15 -20.13 7.34
N HIS A 20 2.45 -20.13 7.03
CA HIS A 20 3.12 -19.00 6.39
C HIS A 20 2.53 -18.70 5.00
N SER A 21 2.30 -19.74 4.20
CA SER A 21 1.62 -19.58 2.91
C SER A 21 0.18 -19.07 3.08
N LEU A 22 -0.57 -19.61 4.04
CA LEU A 22 -1.97 -19.26 4.28
C LEU A 22 -2.12 -17.80 4.73
N SER A 23 -1.31 -17.36 5.70
CA SER A 23 -1.27 -15.96 6.16
C SER A 23 -0.94 -14.99 5.02
N GLY A 24 -0.03 -15.36 4.12
CA GLY A 24 0.32 -14.54 2.95
C GLY A 24 -0.83 -14.38 1.94
N ILE A 25 -1.63 -15.43 1.73
CA ILE A 25 -2.68 -15.45 0.71
C ILE A 25 -3.99 -14.86 1.24
N VAL A 26 -4.41 -15.32 2.42
CA VAL A 26 -5.77 -15.07 2.91
C VAL A 26 -5.85 -13.70 3.57
N PRO A 27 -5.33 -13.48 4.80
CA PRO A 27 -5.46 -12.16 5.42
C PRO A 27 -4.62 -11.09 4.70
N ILE A 28 -3.32 -11.34 4.47
CA ILE A 28 -2.42 -10.31 3.90
C ILE A 28 -2.77 -10.03 2.44
N GLY A 29 -3.03 -11.09 1.67
CA GLY A 29 -3.42 -10.96 0.26
C GLY A 29 -4.74 -10.23 0.08
N ALA A 30 -5.78 -10.59 0.85
CA ALA A 30 -7.06 -9.87 0.82
C ALA A 30 -6.90 -8.40 1.23
N PHE A 31 -6.12 -8.13 2.28
CA PHE A 31 -5.80 -6.75 2.68
C PHE A 31 -5.09 -5.99 1.56
N LEU A 32 -4.07 -6.55 0.91
CA LEU A 32 -3.35 -5.88 -0.17
C LEU A 32 -4.27 -5.53 -1.35
N LEU A 33 -5.18 -6.44 -1.71
CA LEU A 33 -6.17 -6.21 -2.77
C LEU A 33 -7.09 -5.03 -2.40
N MET A 34 -7.71 -5.08 -1.22
CA MET A 34 -8.57 -4.00 -0.74
C MET A 34 -7.80 -2.68 -0.62
N HIS A 35 -6.59 -2.71 -0.06
CA HIS A 35 -5.74 -1.54 0.13
C HIS A 35 -5.40 -0.86 -1.21
N LEU A 36 -4.92 -1.61 -2.20
CA LEU A 36 -4.63 -1.04 -3.52
C LEU A 36 -5.89 -0.59 -4.26
N THR A 37 -7.00 -1.31 -4.12
CA THR A 37 -8.28 -0.91 -4.72
C THR A 37 -8.75 0.42 -4.13
N THR A 38 -8.84 0.53 -2.80
CA THR A 38 -9.20 1.78 -2.10
C THR A 38 -8.25 2.91 -2.49
N ASN A 39 -6.93 2.70 -2.49
CA ASN A 39 -6.00 3.77 -2.88
C ASN A 39 -6.12 4.19 -4.34
N SER A 40 -6.40 3.24 -5.24
CA SER A 40 -6.60 3.56 -6.66
C SER A 40 -7.88 4.36 -6.92
N SER A 41 -8.83 4.37 -5.97
CA SER A 41 -10.10 5.10 -6.12
C SER A 41 -9.91 6.61 -6.23
N ILE A 42 -8.74 7.13 -5.83
CA ILE A 42 -8.35 8.53 -6.01
C ILE A 42 -8.40 8.99 -7.48
N VAL A 43 -8.32 8.06 -8.44
CA VAL A 43 -8.46 8.37 -9.89
C VAL A 43 -9.78 7.90 -10.51
N TRP A 44 -10.72 7.38 -9.72
CA TRP A 44 -11.95 6.76 -10.24
C TRP A 44 -13.06 7.76 -10.58
N GLY A 45 -12.79 9.06 -10.53
CA GLY A 45 -13.84 10.06 -10.69
C GLY A 45 -14.60 9.97 -12.03
N ARG A 46 -13.90 9.62 -13.11
CA ARG A 46 -14.53 9.38 -14.43
C ARG A 46 -15.45 8.16 -14.47
N VAL A 47 -15.18 7.15 -13.63
CA VAL A 47 -15.94 5.89 -13.60
C VAL A 47 -17.16 6.01 -12.68
N THR A 48 -17.03 6.79 -11.61
CA THR A 48 -18.03 6.89 -10.54
C THR A 48 -18.96 8.10 -10.68
N GLY A 49 -18.62 9.08 -11.52
CA GLY A 49 -19.35 10.34 -11.63
C GLY A 49 -19.16 11.30 -10.46
N HIS A 50 -18.30 10.97 -9.50
CA HIS A 50 -17.91 11.79 -8.34
C HIS A 50 -16.45 12.23 -8.47
N SER A 51 -15.95 13.12 -7.62
CA SER A 51 -14.50 13.39 -7.62
C SER A 51 -13.74 12.21 -7.03
N GLY A 52 -12.51 11.96 -7.49
CA GLY A 52 -11.70 10.86 -6.96
C GLY A 52 -11.38 11.02 -5.47
N ALA A 53 -11.19 12.26 -5.01
CA ALA A 53 -11.00 12.57 -3.59
C ALA A 53 -12.23 12.22 -2.75
N GLU A 54 -13.43 12.48 -3.27
CA GLU A 54 -14.69 12.14 -2.60
C GLU A 54 -14.86 10.62 -2.48
N VAL A 55 -14.60 9.88 -3.56
CA VAL A 55 -14.65 8.41 -3.54
C VAL A 55 -13.63 7.84 -2.56
N PHE A 56 -12.39 8.31 -2.61
CA PHE A 56 -11.35 7.84 -1.69
C PHE A 56 -11.69 8.11 -0.22
N GLN A 57 -12.09 9.34 0.11
CA GLN A 57 -12.45 9.70 1.48
C GLN A 57 -13.67 8.92 1.97
N HIS A 58 -14.67 8.69 1.11
CA HIS A 58 -15.83 7.86 1.44
C HIS A 58 -15.40 6.44 1.86
N GLU A 59 -14.52 5.80 1.08
CA GLU A 59 -14.03 4.46 1.39
C GLU A 59 -13.21 4.42 2.69
N VAL A 60 -12.40 5.45 2.97
CA VAL A 60 -11.68 5.57 4.26
C VAL A 60 -12.66 5.67 5.42
N ASN A 61 -13.68 6.53 5.30
CA ASN A 61 -14.72 6.68 6.32
C ASN A 61 -15.49 5.37 6.55
N PHE A 62 -15.83 4.65 5.47
CA PHE A 62 -16.47 3.34 5.54
C PHE A 62 -15.62 2.34 6.33
N ILE A 63 -14.33 2.21 6.01
CA ILE A 63 -13.41 1.31 6.72
C ILE A 63 -13.34 1.67 8.21
N HIS A 64 -13.27 2.97 8.53
CA HIS A 64 -13.22 3.46 9.91
C HIS A 64 -14.53 3.27 10.67
N SER A 65 -15.65 3.09 9.97
CA SER A 65 -16.97 2.80 10.55
C SER A 65 -17.23 1.32 10.83
N LEU A 66 -16.35 0.41 10.40
CA LEU A 66 -16.60 -1.03 10.51
C LEU A 66 -16.72 -1.45 11.99
N PRO A 67 -17.73 -2.27 12.35
CA PRO A 67 -17.88 -2.76 13.71
C PRO A 67 -16.69 -3.66 14.08
N ALA A 68 -16.22 -3.50 15.32
CA ALA A 68 -15.07 -4.25 15.83
C ALA A 68 -13.78 -4.09 14.98
N LEU A 69 -13.59 -2.95 14.32
CA LEU A 69 -12.40 -2.64 13.50
C LEU A 69 -11.09 -3.01 14.20
N PHE A 70 -10.95 -2.70 15.49
CA PHE A 70 -9.76 -3.07 16.27
C PHE A 70 -9.47 -4.58 16.24
N LEU A 71 -10.50 -5.43 16.40
CA LEU A 71 -10.32 -6.89 16.33
C LEU A 71 -9.97 -7.36 14.92
N ILE A 72 -10.62 -6.75 13.90
CA ILE A 72 -10.30 -7.00 12.49
C ILE A 72 -8.84 -6.66 12.21
N GLU A 73 -8.35 -5.54 12.71
CA GLU A 73 -6.95 -5.14 12.53
C GLU A 73 -6.00 -6.08 13.27
N VAL A 74 -6.28 -6.45 14.52
CA VAL A 74 -5.39 -7.36 15.27
C VAL A 74 -5.31 -8.73 14.60
N PHE A 75 -6.44 -9.37 14.30
CA PHE A 75 -6.47 -10.76 13.83
C PHE A 75 -6.41 -10.90 12.31
N GLY A 76 -6.90 -9.91 11.57
CA GLY A 76 -6.92 -9.88 10.10
C GLY A 76 -5.72 -9.19 9.48
N LEU A 77 -5.00 -8.33 10.23
CA LEU A 77 -3.88 -7.55 9.69
C LEU A 77 -2.58 -7.75 10.48
N TRP A 78 -2.49 -7.26 11.72
CA TRP A 78 -1.25 -7.19 12.48
C TRP A 78 -0.66 -8.56 12.79
N LEU A 79 -1.45 -9.48 13.36
CA LEU A 79 -0.98 -10.81 13.72
C LEU A 79 -0.55 -11.61 12.48
N PRO A 80 -1.34 -11.67 11.39
CA PRO A 80 -0.89 -12.32 10.16
C PRO A 80 0.37 -11.72 9.55
N ILE A 81 0.48 -10.38 9.46
CA ILE A 81 1.68 -9.71 8.93
C ILE A 81 2.90 -10.05 9.77
N ALA A 82 2.81 -9.94 11.10
CA ALA A 82 3.92 -10.23 12.01
C ALA A 82 4.38 -11.69 11.87
N PHE A 83 3.44 -12.63 11.86
CA PHE A 83 3.72 -14.05 11.68
C PHE A 83 4.37 -14.35 10.31
N HIS A 84 3.80 -13.79 9.24
CA HIS A 84 4.29 -13.98 7.88
C HIS A 84 5.69 -13.38 7.70
N ALA A 85 5.91 -12.15 8.16
CA ALA A 85 7.21 -11.48 8.06
C ALA A 85 8.29 -12.22 8.87
N ALA A 86 8.00 -12.63 10.11
CA ALA A 86 8.96 -13.31 10.96
C ALA A 86 9.42 -14.65 10.36
N LEU A 87 8.49 -15.52 9.97
CA LEU A 87 8.84 -16.78 9.30
C LEU A 87 9.42 -16.57 7.90
N GLY A 88 8.93 -15.55 7.18
CA GLY A 88 9.41 -15.16 5.88
C GLY A 88 10.90 -14.80 5.90
N ILE A 89 11.33 -14.01 6.89
CA ILE A 89 12.74 -13.69 7.12
C ILE A 89 13.56 -14.96 7.38
N VAL A 90 13.11 -15.84 8.28
CA VAL A 90 13.80 -17.11 8.57
C VAL A 90 14.00 -17.93 7.29
N TYR A 91 12.95 -18.09 6.49
CA TYR A 91 12.97 -18.84 5.23
C TYR A 91 13.78 -18.15 4.13
N ALA A 92 13.82 -16.82 4.15
CA ALA A 92 14.58 -16.04 3.21
C ALA A 92 16.09 -16.16 3.49
N THR A 93 16.49 -16.08 4.77
CA THR A 93 17.89 -16.20 5.19
C THR A 93 18.43 -17.62 5.13
N SER A 94 17.57 -18.63 5.20
CA SER A 94 17.98 -20.04 5.07
C SER A 94 18.15 -20.50 3.62
N GLY A 95 17.74 -19.68 2.64
CA GLY A 95 17.79 -20.00 1.22
C GLY A 95 19.15 -19.72 0.56
N ARG A 96 19.37 -20.25 -0.64
CA ARG A 96 20.53 -19.92 -1.48
C ARG A 96 20.08 -19.54 -2.88
N SER A 97 20.46 -18.35 -3.33
CA SER A 97 20.21 -17.89 -4.70
C SER A 97 21.35 -18.30 -5.63
N ASN A 98 21.02 -18.66 -6.88
CA ASN A 98 22.00 -19.13 -7.87
C ASN A 98 21.78 -18.53 -9.27
N VAL A 99 21.42 -17.24 -9.30
CA VAL A 99 21.11 -16.52 -10.56
C VAL A 99 22.37 -16.15 -11.36
N SER A 100 23.53 -16.05 -10.71
CA SER A 100 24.79 -15.71 -11.38
C SER A 100 25.28 -16.83 -12.31
N ARG A 101 25.10 -18.09 -11.92
CA ARG A 101 25.49 -19.25 -12.72
C ARG A 101 24.34 -19.84 -13.53
N TYR A 102 23.10 -19.75 -13.03
CA TYR A 102 21.91 -20.28 -13.69
C TYR A 102 20.80 -19.22 -13.73
N GLY A 103 20.80 -18.43 -14.81
CA GLY A 103 19.85 -17.34 -15.05
C GLY A 103 18.42 -17.75 -15.44
N TYR A 104 17.96 -18.95 -15.07
CA TYR A 104 16.61 -19.40 -15.40
C TYR A 104 15.53 -18.59 -14.70
N GLY A 105 14.38 -18.40 -15.34
CA GLY A 105 13.27 -17.61 -14.80
C GLY A 105 12.77 -18.09 -13.42
N ALA A 106 12.82 -19.40 -13.15
CA ALA A 106 12.49 -19.93 -11.82
C ALA A 106 13.48 -19.48 -10.73
N ASN A 107 14.78 -19.40 -11.04
CA ASN A 107 15.81 -18.93 -10.12
C ASN A 107 15.69 -17.43 -9.85
N TRP A 108 15.31 -16.66 -10.88
CA TRP A 108 14.98 -15.25 -10.72
C TRP A 108 13.75 -15.05 -9.85
N ARG A 109 12.65 -15.74 -10.10
CA ARG A 109 11.44 -15.64 -9.24
C ARG A 109 11.71 -16.04 -7.81
N TYR A 110 12.50 -17.11 -7.60
CA TYR A 110 12.99 -17.50 -6.28
C TYR A 110 13.76 -16.34 -5.62
N THR A 111 14.72 -15.73 -6.31
CA THR A 111 15.54 -14.64 -5.74
C THR A 111 14.72 -13.38 -5.47
N LEU A 112 13.89 -12.98 -6.43
CA LEU A 112 13.05 -11.80 -6.33
C LEU A 112 11.99 -11.94 -5.23
N GLN A 113 11.41 -13.11 -4.99
CA GLN A 113 10.46 -13.32 -3.87
C GLN A 113 11.09 -12.97 -2.52
N ARG A 114 12.38 -13.30 -2.32
CA ARG A 114 13.12 -12.98 -1.10
C ARG A 114 13.44 -11.50 -1.02
N LEU A 115 14.02 -10.96 -2.09
CA LEU A 115 14.38 -9.55 -2.15
C LEU A 115 13.15 -8.66 -1.90
N SER A 116 12.04 -8.94 -2.59
CA SER A 116 10.79 -8.21 -2.40
C SER A 116 10.19 -8.40 -1.02
N GLY A 117 10.43 -9.54 -0.36
CA GLY A 117 10.03 -9.76 1.03
C GLY A 117 10.78 -8.85 2.00
N TYR A 118 12.12 -8.73 1.86
CA TYR A 118 12.92 -7.81 2.67
C TYR A 118 12.54 -6.34 2.42
N VAL A 119 12.42 -5.96 1.15
CA VAL A 119 11.93 -4.63 0.76
C VAL A 119 10.54 -4.39 1.36
N GLY A 120 9.64 -5.37 1.29
CA GLY A 120 8.30 -5.31 1.86
C GLY A 120 8.31 -5.06 3.36
N VAL A 121 9.16 -5.72 4.14
CA VAL A 121 9.28 -5.49 5.60
C VAL A 121 9.69 -4.04 5.89
N LEU A 122 10.73 -3.54 5.22
CA LEU A 122 11.21 -2.16 5.41
C LEU A 122 10.17 -1.13 4.96
N PHE A 123 9.55 -1.37 3.81
CA PHE A 123 8.54 -0.48 3.26
C PHE A 123 7.28 -0.43 4.12
N ILE A 124 6.75 -1.58 4.56
CA ILE A 124 5.56 -1.62 5.44
C ILE A 124 5.84 -0.90 6.75
N PHE A 125 7.02 -1.08 7.34
CA PHE A 125 7.41 -0.34 8.54
C PHE A 125 7.35 1.18 8.31
N TYR A 126 8.03 1.67 7.26
CA TYR A 126 8.02 3.10 6.92
C TYR A 126 6.60 3.61 6.60
N HIS A 127 5.86 2.86 5.79
CA HIS A 127 4.50 3.17 5.36
C HIS A 127 3.54 3.31 6.54
N VAL A 128 3.54 2.35 7.48
CA VAL A 128 2.70 2.39 8.68
C VAL A 128 3.15 3.49 9.63
N ALA A 129 4.46 3.60 9.88
CA ALA A 129 4.99 4.62 10.78
C ALA A 129 4.54 6.02 10.36
N THR A 130 4.61 6.32 9.07
CA THR A 130 4.29 7.64 8.53
C THR A 130 2.79 7.85 8.25
N LEU A 131 2.10 6.89 7.62
CA LEU A 131 0.71 7.08 7.16
C LEU A 131 -0.34 6.46 8.09
N ARG A 132 0.05 5.77 9.17
CA ARG A 132 -0.91 5.24 10.17
C ARG A 132 -0.66 5.79 11.56
N TRP A 133 0.60 5.91 11.97
CA TRP A 133 0.96 6.46 13.28
C TRP A 133 1.44 7.91 13.22
N SER A 134 1.51 8.49 12.02
CA SER A 134 1.90 9.89 11.79
C SER A 134 3.22 10.26 12.47
N TRP A 135 4.18 9.34 12.49
CA TRP A 135 5.54 9.61 12.95
C TRP A 135 6.21 10.59 12.00
N ASP A 136 6.57 11.75 12.52
CA ASP A 136 7.13 12.89 11.79
C ASP A 136 8.66 12.96 11.82
N TRP A 137 9.30 12.22 12.73
CA TRP A 137 10.76 12.18 12.90
C TRP A 137 11.48 11.30 11.87
N LEU A 138 10.76 10.49 11.09
CA LEU A 138 11.35 9.73 10.00
C LEU A 138 11.66 10.63 8.79
N PRO A 139 12.79 10.41 8.09
CA PRO A 139 13.10 11.19 6.89
C PRO A 139 11.97 11.09 5.86
N LEU A 140 11.63 12.23 5.25
CA LEU A 140 10.59 12.32 4.22
C LEU A 140 9.17 11.96 4.70
N ALA A 141 8.94 11.86 6.01
CA ALA A 141 7.60 11.67 6.57
C ALA A 141 6.65 12.81 6.19
N GLY A 142 5.38 12.45 6.06
CA GLY A 142 4.26 13.37 5.94
C GLY A 142 3.26 13.11 7.08
N ILE A 143 2.43 14.11 7.36
CA ILE A 143 1.36 13.97 8.34
C ILE A 143 0.16 13.35 7.63
N PHE A 144 -0.41 12.30 8.22
CA PHE A 144 -1.67 11.70 7.77
C PHE A 144 -2.78 11.97 8.78
N ASP A 145 -3.95 12.34 8.26
CA ASP A 145 -5.19 12.49 9.02
C ASP A 145 -6.29 11.72 8.28
N ALA A 146 -6.97 10.83 8.99
CA ALA A 146 -8.00 9.98 8.39
C ALA A 146 -9.26 10.77 8.00
N ASP A 147 -9.56 11.88 8.68
CA ASP A 147 -10.70 12.73 8.34
C ASP A 147 -10.41 13.60 7.10
N HIS A 148 -9.13 13.73 6.74
CA HIS A 148 -8.63 14.46 5.57
C HIS A 148 -7.66 13.58 4.76
N ALA A 149 -8.05 12.33 4.52
CA ALA A 149 -7.16 11.28 4.05
C ALA A 149 -6.64 11.56 2.63
N ALA A 150 -7.48 12.09 1.73
CA ALA A 150 -7.05 12.35 0.35
C ALA A 150 -5.99 13.45 0.30
N SER A 151 -6.25 14.58 0.96
CA SER A 151 -5.38 15.75 0.95
C SER A 151 -4.10 15.51 1.75
N THR A 152 -4.16 14.86 2.92
CA THR A 152 -2.97 14.57 3.72
C THR A 152 -2.08 13.50 3.11
N THR A 153 -2.66 12.46 2.48
CA THR A 153 -1.87 11.49 1.69
C THR A 153 -1.18 12.16 0.51
N ALA A 154 -1.87 13.04 -0.22
CA ALA A 154 -1.27 13.81 -1.30
C ALA A 154 -0.12 14.70 -0.81
N ILE A 155 -0.28 15.40 0.32
CA ILE A 155 0.79 16.21 0.94
C ILE A 155 1.99 15.34 1.31
N ALA A 156 1.75 14.16 1.91
CA ALA A 156 2.80 13.22 2.28
C ALA A 156 3.61 12.74 1.06
N LEU A 157 2.94 12.45 -0.05
CA LEU A 157 3.60 12.03 -1.30
C LEU A 157 4.30 13.18 -2.02
N ARG A 158 3.73 14.40 -1.98
CA ARG A 158 4.29 15.60 -2.63
C ARG A 158 5.43 16.25 -1.83
N GLY A 159 5.50 15.99 -0.53
CA GLY A 159 6.46 16.59 0.39
C GLY A 159 6.22 18.08 0.67
N GLY A 160 5.00 18.57 0.46
CA GLY A 160 4.61 19.97 0.62
C GLY A 160 3.16 20.26 0.22
N VAL A 161 2.67 21.47 0.53
CA VAL A 161 1.27 21.90 0.32
C VAL A 161 1.10 22.69 -0.97
N GLU A 162 2.08 23.50 -1.38
CA GLU A 162 1.91 24.42 -2.51
C GLU A 162 2.39 23.79 -3.82
N ASP A 163 3.69 23.53 -3.91
CA ASP A 163 4.31 23.02 -5.14
C ASP A 163 4.77 21.56 -5.01
N ILE A 164 4.89 20.90 -6.17
CA ILE A 164 5.60 19.62 -6.27
C ILE A 164 7.08 19.92 -6.07
N THR A 165 7.63 19.45 -4.94
CA THR A 165 9.05 19.62 -4.62
C THR A 165 9.88 18.45 -5.14
N TRP A 166 11.21 18.56 -5.11
CA TRP A 166 12.09 17.43 -5.42
C TRP A 166 11.79 16.17 -4.57
N ARG A 167 11.27 16.36 -3.34
CA ARG A 167 10.86 15.29 -2.44
C ARG A 167 9.77 14.42 -3.07
N ALA A 168 8.89 15.00 -3.87
CA ALA A 168 7.82 14.27 -4.54
C ALA A 168 8.35 13.18 -5.48
N PHE A 169 9.41 13.47 -6.23
CA PHE A 169 10.04 12.49 -7.11
C PHE A 169 10.72 11.36 -6.33
N VAL A 170 11.32 11.69 -5.17
CA VAL A 170 11.98 10.70 -4.31
C VAL A 170 10.95 9.82 -3.61
N VAL A 171 9.95 10.41 -2.94
CA VAL A 171 8.89 9.67 -2.24
C VAL A 171 8.02 8.90 -3.24
N GLY A 172 7.57 9.53 -4.32
CA GLY A 172 6.80 8.89 -5.37
C GLY A 172 7.57 7.72 -6.02
N GLY A 173 8.83 7.93 -6.40
CA GLY A 173 9.68 6.88 -6.95
C GLY A 173 9.91 5.72 -5.97
N PHE A 174 10.16 6.04 -4.69
CA PHE A 174 10.28 5.05 -3.62
C PHE A 174 9.01 4.21 -3.47
N TYR A 175 7.83 4.84 -3.40
CA TYR A 175 6.55 4.14 -3.33
C TYR A 175 6.29 3.30 -4.57
N LEU A 176 6.56 3.80 -5.78
CA LEU A 176 6.39 3.04 -7.01
C LEU A 176 7.23 1.77 -7.01
N VAL A 177 8.52 1.86 -6.67
CA VAL A 177 9.40 0.68 -6.59
C VAL A 177 8.92 -0.30 -5.53
N CYS A 178 8.59 0.18 -4.33
CA CYS A 178 8.21 -0.68 -3.22
C CYS A 178 6.85 -1.35 -3.42
N VAL A 179 5.85 -0.62 -3.93
CA VAL A 179 4.55 -1.18 -4.30
C VAL A 179 4.71 -2.21 -5.40
N SER A 180 5.53 -1.95 -6.42
CA SER A 180 5.81 -2.92 -7.49
C SER A 180 6.42 -4.21 -6.95
N MET A 181 7.35 -4.09 -6.00
CA MET A 181 7.95 -5.25 -5.34
C MET A 181 6.93 -6.04 -4.51
N LEU A 182 6.04 -5.36 -3.77
CA LEU A 182 4.96 -6.02 -3.02
C LEU A 182 3.94 -6.70 -3.94
N VAL A 183 3.56 -6.07 -5.05
CA VAL A 183 2.67 -6.68 -6.06
C VAL A 183 3.33 -7.93 -6.64
N PHE A 184 4.61 -7.86 -7.02
CA PHE A 184 5.38 -9.02 -7.47
C PHE A 184 5.42 -10.12 -6.39
N HIS A 185 5.74 -9.74 -5.14
CA HIS A 185 5.81 -10.66 -4.00
C HIS A 185 4.50 -11.43 -3.81
N PHE A 186 3.38 -10.71 -3.90
CA PHE A 186 2.05 -11.27 -3.75
C PHE A 186 1.71 -12.23 -4.88
N VAL A 187 1.83 -11.82 -6.15
CA VAL A 187 1.38 -12.65 -7.27
C VAL A 187 2.30 -13.84 -7.55
N ASN A 188 3.61 -13.69 -7.32
CA ASN A 188 4.51 -14.85 -7.35
C ASN A 188 4.26 -15.78 -6.14
N GLY A 189 3.88 -15.22 -5.00
CA GLY A 189 3.39 -15.96 -3.83
C GLY A 189 2.13 -16.78 -4.14
N LEU A 190 1.12 -16.20 -4.80
CA LEU A 190 -0.10 -16.89 -5.27
C LEU A 190 0.24 -18.03 -6.24
N TRP A 191 1.17 -17.80 -7.16
CA TRP A 191 1.64 -18.84 -8.07
C TRP A 191 2.28 -20.01 -7.32
N THR A 192 3.23 -19.72 -6.41
CA THR A 192 3.92 -20.74 -5.61
C THR A 192 2.97 -21.45 -4.66
N ALA A 193 2.00 -20.75 -4.10
CA ALA A 193 0.99 -21.32 -3.23
C ALA A 193 0.19 -22.40 -3.95
N ALA A 194 -0.40 -22.11 -5.12
CA ALA A 194 -1.20 -23.09 -5.84
C ALA A 194 -0.42 -24.39 -6.13
N ILE A 195 0.89 -24.30 -6.39
CA ILE A 195 1.76 -25.47 -6.56
C ILE A 195 1.93 -26.22 -5.26
N THR A 196 2.36 -25.52 -4.21
CA THR A 196 2.67 -26.16 -2.94
C THR A 196 1.41 -26.77 -2.32
N TRP A 197 0.24 -26.16 -2.46
CA TRP A 197 -1.06 -26.68 -2.01
C TRP A 197 -1.66 -27.75 -2.93
N GLY A 198 -0.99 -28.10 -4.04
CA GLY A 198 -1.43 -29.18 -4.93
C GLY A 198 -2.61 -28.81 -5.83
N LEU A 199 -2.94 -27.52 -5.95
CA LEU A 199 -3.99 -27.04 -6.85
C LEU A 199 -3.52 -27.06 -8.32
N THR A 200 -2.22 -26.84 -8.55
CA THR A 200 -1.61 -26.83 -9.89
C THR A 200 -0.47 -27.84 -9.98
N VAL A 201 -0.83 -29.12 -10.12
CA VAL A 201 0.13 -30.24 -10.14
C VAL A 201 0.89 -30.34 -11.47
N SER A 202 0.19 -30.23 -12.60
CA SER A 202 0.80 -30.40 -13.93
C SER A 202 1.51 -29.14 -14.42
N THR A 203 2.52 -29.31 -15.27
CA THR A 203 3.26 -28.19 -15.89
C THR A 203 2.33 -27.25 -16.68
N THR A 204 1.34 -27.80 -17.37
CA THR A 204 0.32 -27.02 -18.10
C THR A 204 -0.55 -26.20 -17.14
N ALA A 205 -0.98 -26.78 -16.02
CA ALA A 205 -1.76 -26.06 -15.00
C ALA A 205 -0.95 -24.92 -14.38
N GLN A 206 0.34 -25.17 -14.06
CA GLN A 206 1.24 -24.16 -13.50
C GLN A 206 1.49 -22.99 -14.46
N LYS A 207 1.60 -23.26 -15.78
CA LYS A 207 1.73 -22.22 -16.81
C LYS A 207 0.47 -21.38 -16.94
N ARG A 208 -0.71 -22.01 -17.02
CA ARG A 208 -2.00 -21.32 -17.11
C ARG A 208 -2.25 -20.47 -15.87
N TRP A 209 -2.03 -21.03 -14.69
CA TRP A 209 -2.14 -20.27 -13.44
C TRP A 209 -1.12 -19.14 -13.37
N GLY A 210 0.11 -19.36 -13.84
CA GLY A 210 1.11 -18.30 -13.97
C GLY A 210 0.64 -17.13 -14.84
N ALA A 211 -0.06 -17.39 -15.94
CA ALA A 211 -0.64 -16.35 -16.77
C ALA A 211 -1.75 -15.56 -16.04
N VAL A 212 -2.60 -16.24 -15.26
CA VAL A 212 -3.61 -15.58 -14.41
C VAL A 212 -2.96 -14.71 -13.35
N CYS A 213 -1.98 -15.24 -12.61
CA CYS A 213 -1.23 -14.45 -11.61
C CYS A 213 -0.53 -13.25 -12.24
N ALA A 214 0.03 -13.39 -13.45
CA ALA A 214 0.65 -12.29 -14.17
C ALA A 214 -0.38 -11.22 -14.56
N ALA A 215 -1.56 -11.61 -15.07
CA ALA A 215 -2.63 -10.68 -15.40
C ALA A 215 -3.12 -9.90 -14.17
N VAL A 216 -3.35 -10.60 -13.04
CA VAL A 216 -3.67 -9.97 -11.76
C VAL A 216 -2.56 -9.02 -11.32
N GLY A 217 -1.29 -9.44 -11.44
CA GLY A 217 -0.13 -8.62 -11.10
C GLY A 217 -0.03 -7.34 -11.93
N VAL A 218 -0.31 -7.41 -13.23
CA VAL A 218 -0.38 -6.23 -14.10
C VAL A 218 -1.50 -5.30 -13.67
N GLY A 219 -2.70 -5.83 -13.38
CA GLY A 219 -3.82 -5.02 -12.89
C GLY A 219 -3.50 -4.28 -11.59
N LEU A 220 -2.92 -4.98 -10.61
CA LEU A 220 -2.52 -4.40 -9.32
C LEU A 220 -1.37 -3.40 -9.46
N PHE A 221 -0.41 -3.67 -10.35
CA PHE A 221 0.66 -2.74 -10.66
C PHE A 221 0.11 -1.44 -11.25
N ILE A 222 -0.81 -1.53 -12.22
CA ILE A 222 -1.48 -0.35 -12.80
C ILE A 222 -2.25 0.40 -11.71
N ALA A 223 -3.03 -0.29 -10.88
CA ALA A 223 -3.76 0.33 -9.77
C ALA A 223 -2.82 1.09 -8.82
N GLY A 224 -1.67 0.50 -8.45
CA GLY A 224 -0.67 1.13 -7.60
C GLY A 224 0.00 2.35 -8.26
N VAL A 225 0.36 2.26 -9.54
CA VAL A 225 0.91 3.39 -10.30
C VAL A 225 -0.10 4.53 -10.37
N LEU A 226 -1.35 4.23 -10.72
CA LEU A 226 -2.42 5.21 -10.82
C LEU A 226 -2.72 5.87 -9.47
N ALA A 227 -2.69 5.11 -8.37
CA ALA A 227 -2.85 5.68 -7.03
C ALA A 227 -1.73 6.70 -6.73
N VAL A 228 -0.46 6.31 -6.90
CA VAL A 228 0.68 7.20 -6.62
C VAL A 228 0.62 8.46 -7.49
N LEU A 229 0.39 8.30 -8.79
CA LEU A 229 0.25 9.46 -9.69
C LEU A 229 -0.95 10.32 -9.34
N GLY A 230 -2.09 9.71 -9.02
CA GLY A 230 -3.31 10.41 -8.64
C GLY A 230 -3.11 11.31 -7.42
N PHE A 231 -2.45 10.81 -6.37
CA PHE A 231 -2.10 11.61 -5.20
C PHE A 231 -1.05 12.69 -5.50
N LEU A 232 -0.05 12.40 -6.35
CA LEU A 232 0.97 13.38 -6.73
C LEU A 232 0.39 14.56 -7.53
N THR A 233 -0.66 14.32 -8.32
CA THR A 233 -1.30 15.35 -9.17
C THR A 233 -2.61 15.89 -8.58
N LEU A 234 -2.97 15.52 -7.35
CA LEU A 234 -4.24 15.90 -6.74
C LEU A 234 -4.30 17.41 -6.47
N ASP A 235 -5.41 18.05 -6.85
CA ASP A 235 -5.74 19.41 -6.40
C ASP A 235 -6.13 19.35 -4.91
N LEU A 236 -5.25 19.88 -4.06
CA LEU A 236 -5.43 19.84 -2.61
C LEU A 236 -6.60 20.71 -2.14
N ASN A 237 -6.90 21.81 -2.84
CA ASN A 237 -8.02 22.67 -2.48
C ASN A 237 -9.33 21.96 -2.81
N GLU A 238 -9.41 21.33 -3.99
CA GLU A 238 -10.55 20.50 -4.35
C GLU A 238 -10.74 19.34 -3.37
N ALA A 239 -9.68 18.58 -3.09
CA ALA A 239 -9.73 17.47 -2.14
C ALA A 239 -10.29 17.90 -0.77
N ARG A 240 -9.75 18.97 -0.18
CA ARG A 240 -10.22 19.52 1.11
C ARG A 240 -11.69 19.96 1.08
N ARG A 241 -12.18 20.48 -0.05
CA ARG A 241 -13.60 20.83 -0.20
C ARG A 241 -14.50 19.60 -0.14
N HIS A 242 -14.11 18.51 -0.80
CA HIS A 242 -14.87 17.26 -0.75
C HIS A 242 -14.82 16.62 0.65
N GLU A 243 -13.64 16.60 1.28
CA GLU A 243 -13.45 16.11 2.65
C GLU A 243 -14.33 16.88 3.65
N SER A 244 -14.30 18.22 3.61
CA SER A 244 -15.12 19.08 4.48
C SER A 244 -16.62 18.84 4.29
N ARG A 245 -17.05 18.66 3.03
CA ARG A 245 -18.44 18.37 2.69
C ARG A 245 -18.89 17.04 3.29
N LEU A 246 -18.07 15.99 3.16
CA LEU A 246 -18.36 14.66 3.71
C LEU A 246 -18.38 14.68 5.24
N ALA A 247 -17.53 15.48 5.87
CA ALA A 247 -17.49 15.67 7.33
C ALA A 247 -18.67 16.51 7.87
N GLY A 248 -19.54 17.06 7.01
CA GLY A 248 -20.64 17.94 7.42
C GLY A 248 -20.20 19.28 8.00
N THR A 249 -18.95 19.71 7.76
CA THR A 249 -18.40 20.96 8.30
C THR A 249 -18.59 22.09 7.28
N PRO A 250 -19.33 23.18 7.59
CA PRO A 250 -19.47 24.32 6.69
C PRO A 250 -18.12 25.05 6.54
N HIS A 251 -17.82 25.49 5.31
CA HIS A 251 -16.57 26.16 4.95
C HIS A 251 -16.15 27.26 5.95
N MET A 252 -15.04 27.07 6.67
CA MET A 252 -14.19 28.22 6.96
C MET A 252 -13.44 28.55 5.68
N ILE A 253 -14.03 29.44 4.88
CA ILE A 253 -13.29 30.19 3.88
C ILE A 253 -12.21 30.92 4.66
N VAL A 254 -10.95 30.51 4.53
CA VAL A 254 -9.84 31.40 4.86
C VAL A 254 -9.96 32.55 3.88
N ALA A 255 -10.61 33.62 4.33
CA ALA A 255 -10.66 34.85 3.57
C ALA A 255 -9.21 35.28 3.29
N PRO A 256 -8.87 35.72 2.06
CA PRO A 256 -7.59 36.39 1.85
C PRO A 256 -7.50 37.56 2.85
N PRO A 257 -6.31 37.88 3.38
CA PRO A 257 -6.16 38.94 4.36
C PRO A 257 -6.80 40.22 3.84
N SER A 258 -7.82 40.70 4.53
CA SER A 258 -8.57 41.89 4.17
C SER A 258 -7.79 43.13 4.58
N ASP A 259 -6.72 43.45 3.84
CA ASP A 259 -6.06 44.75 3.89
C ASP A 259 -5.90 45.28 2.47
N VAL A 260 -7.04 45.61 1.85
CA VAL A 260 -7.10 46.64 0.82
C VAL A 260 -8.29 47.53 1.14
N THR A 261 -8.05 48.56 1.94
CA THR A 261 -8.93 49.73 2.02
C THR A 261 -9.01 50.38 0.65
N LEU A 262 -10.12 50.17 -0.05
CA LEU A 262 -10.46 51.00 -1.22
C LEU A 262 -10.80 52.42 -0.70
N PRO A 263 -10.21 53.48 -1.27
CA PRO A 263 -10.51 54.85 -0.85
C PRO A 263 -11.96 55.20 -1.22
N ALA A 264 -12.63 55.93 -0.31
CA ALA A 264 -14.00 56.40 -0.48
C ALA A 264 -14.17 57.23 -1.77
N PRO A 265 -15.32 57.13 -2.45
CA PRO A 265 -15.57 57.92 -3.66
C PRO A 265 -15.56 59.40 -3.33
N ARG A 266 -14.72 60.15 -4.05
CA ARG A 266 -14.71 61.62 -4.03
C ARG A 266 -16.09 62.09 -4.49
N ARG A 267 -16.78 62.85 -3.64
CA ARG A 267 -17.91 63.67 -4.09
C ARG A 267 -17.28 64.87 -4.77
N ASP A 268 -17.47 64.95 -6.08
CA ASP A 268 -17.18 66.16 -6.85
C ASP A 268 -18.51 66.91 -6.95
N ASP A 269 -18.61 68.00 -6.20
CA ASP A 269 -19.48 69.15 -6.40
C ASP A 269 -18.94 70.09 -7.49
#